data_AF-A0A6C0CRE9-F1
#
_entry.id   AF-A0A6C0CRE9-F1
#
_cell.length_a   1.000
_cell.length_b   1.000
_cell.length_c   1.000
_cell.angle_alpha   90.00
_cell.angle_beta   90.00
_cell.angle_gamma   90.00
#
_symmetry.space_group_name_H-M   'P 1'
#
loop_
_entity.id
_entity.type
_entity.pdbx_description
1 polymer ?
#
loop_
_entity_poly.entity_id
_entity_poly.type
_entity_poly.pdbx_seq_one_letter_code
_entity_poly.pdbx_strand_id
1 'polypeptide(L)'
;MKYQLRYKEQSVENIQYELTSVKQELKQEKIHKNKILNRKFQNVQPCHTIYLYKNDVDDTSSTLFKIGKSKNISSREQLYNNLSKKGEMLYVQQCLNCDLTERVLHHLLDKYRVNSMQEWFDLPSRTFAIDMMKRVIDLLDTHIDTIDTTFLSLFDGVRSETPSSPLPQAKDDTPSPPLIPIYEHEKEIACPLPPPLSPPPPRVNPYDFDLFVQECCDVSSSDLYNKKSEFKQAHRVWSKCATRNVVLQLEKYLKQRFKSGIEYDNHIKRNVYRGIRLKELTYTPKHDPPLDYEAFVIETCRFGWHHRISYVDFFKKFVEWKNQNDVTSSFCLTLSYKKVIQHALENEFAAGRVHYSEDMSSTHLFGVWGIGMDFNNYGLKQEIRNCKKLYQCALDGTVIQIFDSASVASHVLNRPLSSISTAARFNTSYKNEYILKYET
;
A
#
# COMPACT_ATOMS: atom_id res chain seq x y z
N MET A 1 -9.04 16.22 -63.77
CA MET A 1 -7.87 16.65 -62.96
C MET A 1 -8.11 16.53 -61.43
N LYS A 2 -9.14 17.14 -60.83
CA LYS A 2 -9.39 17.09 -59.36
C LYS A 2 -9.63 15.68 -58.78
N TYR A 3 -10.28 14.78 -59.52
CA TYR A 3 -10.53 13.40 -59.07
C TYR A 3 -9.26 12.55 -59.00
N GLN A 4 -8.33 12.71 -59.95
CA GLN A 4 -7.04 12.01 -59.94
C GLN A 4 -6.10 12.51 -58.82
N LEU A 5 -6.24 13.78 -58.42
CA LEU A 5 -5.52 14.36 -57.27
C LEU A 5 -6.00 13.74 -55.95
N ARG A 6 -7.31 13.68 -55.70
CA ARG A 6 -7.86 13.03 -54.48
C ARG A 6 -7.47 11.56 -54.37
N TYR A 7 -7.49 10.83 -55.47
CA TYR A 7 -7.13 9.40 -55.46
C TYR A 7 -5.64 9.20 -55.15
N LYS A 8 -4.78 10.11 -55.62
CA LYS A 8 -3.35 10.10 -55.27
C LYS A 8 -3.12 10.49 -53.81
N GLU A 9 -3.82 11.50 -53.29
CA GLU A 9 -3.73 11.93 -51.89
C GLU A 9 -4.12 10.80 -50.93
N GLN A 10 -5.23 10.11 -51.20
CA GLN A 10 -5.72 9.01 -50.37
C GLN A 10 -4.82 7.76 -50.44
N SER A 11 -4.19 7.52 -51.59
CA SER A 11 -3.19 6.45 -51.73
C SER A 11 -1.91 6.75 -50.95
N VAL A 12 -1.46 8.02 -50.95
CA VAL A 12 -0.29 8.47 -50.17
C VAL A 12 -0.56 8.38 -48.66
N GLU A 13 -1.76 8.74 -48.20
CA GLU A 13 -2.14 8.59 -46.78
C GLU A 13 -2.14 7.13 -46.33
N ASN A 14 -2.69 6.21 -47.14
CA ASN A 14 -2.70 4.79 -46.83
C ASN A 14 -1.28 4.21 -46.77
N ILE A 15 -0.42 4.56 -47.72
CA ILE A 15 0.99 4.14 -47.74
C ILE A 15 1.73 4.69 -46.53
N GLN A 16 1.47 5.95 -46.14
CA GLN A 16 2.06 6.53 -44.94
C GLN A 16 1.60 5.80 -43.68
N TYR A 17 0.31 5.50 -43.54
CA TYR A 17 -0.23 4.74 -42.42
C TYR A 17 0.43 3.36 -42.29
N GLU A 18 0.52 2.60 -43.38
CA GLU A 18 1.20 1.30 -43.42
C GLU A 18 2.67 1.41 -43.05
N LEU A 19 3.40 2.40 -43.60
CA LEU A 19 4.79 2.68 -43.25
C LEU A 19 4.97 2.97 -41.76
N THR A 20 4.01 3.65 -41.14
CA THR A 20 4.06 3.97 -39.71
C THR A 20 3.80 2.73 -38.86
N SER A 21 2.85 1.88 -39.26
CA SER A 21 2.56 0.59 -38.62
C SER A 21 3.76 -0.36 -38.68
N VAL A 22 4.34 -0.55 -39.87
CA VAL A 22 5.50 -1.42 -40.08
C VAL A 22 6.73 -0.91 -39.32
N LYS A 23 6.95 0.41 -39.26
CA LYS A 23 8.02 0.99 -38.43
C LYS A 23 7.81 0.76 -36.93
N GLN A 24 6.55 0.78 -36.45
CA GLN A 24 6.24 0.46 -35.06
C GLN A 24 6.47 -1.03 -34.76
N GLU A 25 6.05 -1.92 -35.64
CA GLU A 25 6.29 -3.37 -35.50
C GLU A 25 7.78 -3.71 -35.51
N LEU A 26 8.56 -3.16 -36.45
CA LEU A 26 10.02 -3.32 -36.48
C LEU A 26 10.69 -2.78 -35.21
N LYS A 27 10.18 -1.69 -34.63
CA LYS A 27 10.69 -1.15 -33.37
C LYS A 27 10.37 -2.09 -32.20
N GLN A 28 9.17 -2.67 -32.14
CA GLN A 28 8.80 -3.66 -31.13
C GLN A 28 9.63 -4.95 -31.27
N GLU A 29 9.85 -5.43 -32.49
CA GLU A 29 10.64 -6.62 -32.77
C GLU A 29 12.12 -6.42 -32.43
N LYS A 30 12.70 -5.24 -32.73
CA LYS A 30 14.06 -4.87 -32.29
C LYS A 30 14.18 -4.78 -30.77
N ILE A 31 13.19 -4.23 -30.08
CA ILE A 31 13.14 -4.21 -28.61
C ILE A 31 13.06 -5.64 -28.06
N HIS A 32 12.25 -6.50 -28.67
CA HIS A 32 12.10 -7.90 -28.28
C HIS A 32 13.38 -8.71 -28.51
N LYS A 33 14.04 -8.56 -29.66
CA LYS A 33 15.33 -9.20 -29.98
C LYS A 33 16.44 -8.74 -29.04
N ASN A 34 16.54 -7.43 -28.76
CA ASN A 34 17.49 -6.92 -27.76
C ASN A 34 17.21 -7.46 -26.34
N LYS A 35 15.94 -7.65 -25.96
CA LYS A 35 15.57 -8.27 -24.67
C LYS A 35 15.94 -9.76 -24.58
N ILE A 36 15.91 -10.48 -25.69
CA ILE A 36 16.33 -11.89 -25.75
C ILE A 36 17.86 -11.98 -25.68
N LEU A 37 18.57 -11.10 -26.40
CA LEU A 37 20.03 -11.04 -26.43
C LEU A 37 20.67 -10.62 -25.09
N ASN A 38 19.96 -9.84 -24.27
CA ASN A 38 20.46 -9.33 -22.98
C ASN A 38 20.26 -10.28 -21.78
N ARG A 39 19.85 -11.54 -22.00
CA ARG A 39 19.65 -12.50 -20.90
C ARG A 39 20.99 -13.06 -20.44
N LYS A 40 21.43 -12.67 -19.25
CA LYS A 40 22.76 -13.03 -18.73
C LYS A 40 22.83 -14.49 -18.27
N PHE A 41 21.69 -15.12 -17.94
CA PHE A 41 21.68 -16.43 -17.26
C PHE A 41 20.94 -17.53 -18.04
N GLN A 42 20.86 -17.43 -19.37
CA GLN A 42 20.07 -18.35 -20.21
C GLN A 42 20.49 -19.84 -20.16
N ASN A 43 21.71 -20.13 -19.74
CA ASN A 43 22.28 -21.49 -19.70
C ASN A 43 22.69 -21.95 -18.29
N VAL A 44 22.21 -21.29 -17.23
CA VAL A 44 22.56 -21.66 -15.84
C VAL A 44 21.68 -22.83 -15.38
N GLN A 45 22.32 -23.89 -14.88
CA GLN A 45 21.61 -25.04 -14.34
C GLN A 45 20.80 -24.67 -13.07
N PRO A 46 19.61 -25.28 -12.86
CA PRO A 46 18.84 -25.06 -11.64
C PRO A 46 19.64 -25.41 -10.39
N CYS A 47 19.81 -24.42 -9.50
CA CYS A 47 20.54 -24.56 -8.24
C CYS A 47 20.05 -23.51 -7.24
N HIS A 48 20.29 -23.76 -5.95
CA HIS A 48 19.95 -22.82 -4.87
C HIS A 48 20.77 -21.53 -5.03
N THR A 49 20.08 -20.42 -5.24
CA THR A 49 20.71 -19.14 -5.61
C THR A 49 20.05 -17.99 -4.88
N ILE A 50 20.85 -17.04 -4.40
CA ILE A 50 20.39 -15.72 -3.97
C ILE A 50 20.76 -14.68 -5.04
N TYR A 51 19.86 -13.74 -5.29
CA TYR A 51 20.08 -12.66 -6.24
C TYR A 51 19.73 -11.29 -5.65
N LEU A 52 20.41 -10.27 -6.16
CA LEU A 52 20.14 -8.86 -5.91
C LEU A 52 19.49 -8.25 -7.14
N TYR A 53 18.31 -7.67 -6.97
CA TYR A 53 17.55 -7.00 -8.01
C TYR A 53 17.43 -5.51 -7.68
N LYS A 54 17.68 -4.64 -8.65
CA LYS A 54 17.47 -3.19 -8.55
C LYS A 54 16.29 -2.79 -9.40
N ASN A 55 15.44 -1.93 -8.87
CA ASN A 55 14.34 -1.36 -9.63
C ASN A 55 14.66 0.10 -10.00
N ASP A 56 14.82 0.41 -11.28
CA ASP A 56 14.94 1.80 -11.74
C ASP A 56 13.53 2.35 -12.05
N VAL A 57 12.76 2.64 -11.00
CA VAL A 57 11.51 3.39 -11.14
C VAL A 57 11.81 4.84 -10.80
N ASP A 58 12.00 5.62 -11.86
CA ASP A 58 12.06 7.08 -11.96
C ASP A 58 13.23 7.79 -11.23
N ASP A 59 13.60 8.97 -11.77
CA ASP A 59 14.80 9.81 -11.46
C ASP A 59 14.91 10.31 -10.00
N THR A 60 14.25 9.67 -9.06
CA THR A 60 14.44 9.90 -7.62
C THR A 60 15.67 9.16 -7.13
N SER A 61 16.53 9.87 -6.40
CA SER A 61 17.84 9.48 -5.88
C SER A 61 17.90 8.24 -4.95
N SER A 62 16.78 7.55 -4.71
CA SER A 62 16.70 6.37 -3.84
C SER A 62 16.82 5.06 -4.65
N THR A 63 17.98 4.41 -4.60
CA THR A 63 18.18 3.08 -5.20
C THR A 63 17.63 1.98 -4.31
N LEU A 64 16.40 1.51 -4.58
CA LEU A 64 15.82 0.38 -3.84
C LEU A 64 16.34 -0.95 -4.36
N PHE A 65 16.78 -1.79 -3.43
CA PHE A 65 17.28 -3.13 -3.72
C PHE A 65 16.34 -4.20 -3.19
N LYS A 66 16.20 -5.29 -3.94
CA LYS A 66 15.50 -6.49 -3.53
C LYS A 66 16.47 -7.66 -3.49
N ILE A 67 16.50 -8.35 -2.35
CA ILE A 67 17.23 -9.60 -2.18
C ILE A 67 16.21 -10.72 -2.25
N GLY A 68 16.36 -11.59 -3.24
CA GLY A 68 15.44 -12.71 -3.43
C GLY A 68 16.18 -14.02 -3.67
N LYS A 69 15.44 -15.11 -3.55
CA LYS A 69 15.93 -16.47 -3.83
C LYS A 69 15.34 -17.07 -5.10
N SER A 70 16.09 -17.94 -5.75
CA SER A 70 15.59 -18.79 -6.82
C SER A 70 16.29 -20.13 -6.85
N LYS A 71 15.57 -21.19 -7.23
CA LYS A 71 16.15 -22.48 -7.62
C LYS A 71 16.38 -22.58 -9.13
N ASN A 72 15.86 -21.62 -9.90
CA ASN A 72 16.07 -21.49 -11.33
C ASN A 72 16.20 -19.99 -11.65
N ILE A 73 17.43 -19.52 -11.76
CA ILE A 73 17.69 -18.08 -11.97
C ILE A 73 17.27 -17.63 -13.37
N SER A 74 17.39 -18.51 -14.37
CA SER A 74 17.01 -18.24 -15.76
C SER A 74 15.52 -17.95 -15.90
N SER A 75 14.66 -18.77 -15.27
CA SER A 75 13.21 -18.52 -15.23
C SER A 75 12.87 -17.25 -14.46
N ARG A 76 13.64 -16.94 -13.40
CA ARG A 76 13.42 -15.74 -12.59
C ARG A 76 13.78 -14.45 -13.33
N GLU A 77 14.88 -14.43 -14.07
CA GLU A 77 15.29 -13.32 -14.94
C GLU A 77 14.23 -13.07 -16.04
N GLN A 78 13.69 -14.13 -16.64
CA GLN A 78 12.60 -14.02 -17.62
C GLN A 78 11.35 -13.35 -17.06
N LEU A 79 10.95 -13.69 -15.83
CA LEU A 79 9.80 -13.07 -15.17
C LEU A 79 10.02 -11.56 -14.97
N TYR A 80 11.19 -11.15 -14.47
CA TYR A 80 11.48 -9.74 -14.26
C TYR A 80 11.57 -8.95 -15.56
N ASN A 81 12.17 -9.51 -16.62
CA ASN A 81 12.27 -8.88 -17.94
C ASN A 81 10.91 -8.72 -18.66
N ASN A 82 9.95 -9.58 -18.34
CA ASN A 82 8.59 -9.53 -18.90
C ASN A 82 7.66 -8.60 -18.10
N LEU A 83 7.82 -8.52 -16.77
CA LEU A 83 6.93 -7.76 -15.86
C LEU A 83 7.42 -6.33 -15.57
N SER A 84 8.73 -6.09 -15.49
CA SER A 84 9.34 -4.80 -15.20
C SER A 84 10.11 -4.29 -16.42
N LYS A 85 9.73 -3.10 -16.93
CA LYS A 85 10.39 -2.51 -18.10
C LYS A 85 11.74 -1.83 -17.77
N LYS A 86 12.09 -1.64 -16.49
CA LYS A 86 13.23 -0.81 -16.07
C LYS A 86 14.17 -1.41 -15.00
N GLY A 87 13.87 -2.53 -14.35
CA GLY A 87 14.78 -3.06 -13.30
C GLY A 87 15.82 -4.07 -13.82
N GLU A 88 16.97 -4.16 -13.13
CA GLU A 88 18.12 -5.02 -13.47
C GLU A 88 18.48 -5.98 -12.33
N MET A 89 18.83 -7.22 -12.67
CA MET A 89 19.46 -8.16 -11.74
C MET A 89 20.98 -7.88 -11.66
N LEU A 90 21.43 -7.37 -10.51
CA LEU A 90 22.79 -6.83 -10.34
C LEU A 90 23.83 -7.84 -9.87
N TYR A 91 23.40 -8.86 -9.14
CA TYR A 91 24.26 -9.87 -8.54
C TYR A 91 23.50 -11.17 -8.34
N VAL A 92 24.19 -12.29 -8.53
CA VAL A 92 23.66 -13.66 -8.41
C VAL A 92 24.77 -14.52 -7.84
N GLN A 93 24.46 -15.28 -6.78
CA GLN A 93 25.41 -16.16 -6.11
C GLN A 93 24.73 -17.48 -5.74
N GLN A 94 25.40 -18.59 -6.07
CA GLN A 94 24.99 -19.92 -5.66
C GLN A 94 25.26 -20.12 -4.17
N CYS A 95 24.41 -20.90 -3.51
CA CYS A 95 24.51 -21.22 -2.09
C CYS A 95 23.95 -22.61 -1.81
N LEU A 96 24.27 -23.21 -0.67
CA LEU A 96 23.77 -24.55 -0.32
C LEU A 96 22.26 -24.53 0.00
N ASN A 97 21.79 -23.50 0.72
CA ASN A 97 20.38 -23.39 1.12
C ASN A 97 19.84 -21.97 0.99
N CYS A 98 19.35 -21.63 -0.21
CA CYS A 98 18.78 -20.31 -0.48
C CYS A 98 17.57 -19.93 0.41
N ASP A 99 16.85 -20.89 1.01
CA ASP A 99 15.72 -20.60 1.89
C ASP A 99 16.17 -20.09 3.25
N LEU A 100 17.22 -20.68 3.82
CA LEU A 100 17.85 -20.23 5.06
C LEU A 100 18.63 -18.93 4.85
N THR A 101 19.46 -18.88 3.81
CA THR A 101 20.30 -17.72 3.50
C THR A 101 19.48 -16.46 3.28
N GLU A 102 18.36 -16.54 2.55
CA GLU A 102 17.44 -15.41 2.38
C GLU A 102 16.91 -14.93 3.73
N ARG A 103 16.42 -15.84 4.60
CA ARG A 103 15.87 -15.47 5.90
C ARG A 103 16.88 -14.76 6.78
N VAL A 104 18.12 -15.24 6.81
CA VAL A 104 19.21 -14.60 7.57
C VAL A 104 19.52 -13.22 7.00
N LEU A 105 19.65 -13.09 5.67
CA LEU A 105 19.87 -11.79 5.03
C LEU A 105 18.73 -10.81 5.30
N HIS A 106 17.49 -11.26 5.20
CA HIS A 106 16.30 -10.46 5.47
C HIS A 106 16.19 -10.02 6.93
N HIS A 107 16.71 -10.82 7.87
CA HIS A 107 16.77 -10.49 9.28
C HIS A 107 17.90 -9.48 9.57
N LEU A 108 19.10 -9.71 9.04
CA LEU A 108 20.25 -8.81 9.24
C LEU A 108 20.03 -7.42 8.61
N LEU A 109 19.34 -7.39 7.47
CA LEU A 109 19.04 -6.16 6.73
C LEU A 109 17.69 -5.55 7.10
N ASP A 110 17.03 -6.07 8.14
CA ASP A 110 15.68 -5.62 8.50
C ASP A 110 15.63 -4.13 8.85
N LYS A 111 16.71 -3.57 9.42
CA LYS A 111 16.84 -2.13 9.68
C LYS A 111 16.83 -1.25 8.42
N TYR A 112 17.15 -1.82 7.27
CA TYR A 112 17.12 -1.15 5.96
C TYR A 112 15.82 -1.44 5.19
N ARG A 113 14.91 -2.25 5.76
CA ARG A 113 13.68 -2.67 5.08
C ARG A 113 12.69 -1.50 5.03
N VAL A 114 12.25 -1.17 3.81
CA VAL A 114 11.28 -0.08 3.59
C VAL A 114 9.87 -0.49 4.01
N ASN A 115 9.52 -1.77 3.87
CA ASN A 115 8.20 -2.29 4.21
C ASN A 115 8.28 -3.74 4.69
N SER A 116 7.70 -4.05 5.86
CA SER A 116 7.63 -5.41 6.41
C SER A 116 7.08 -6.48 5.45
N MET A 117 6.15 -6.12 4.56
CA MET A 117 5.51 -7.05 3.61
C MET A 117 6.08 -7.02 2.20
N GLN A 118 7.08 -6.17 1.93
CA GLN A 118 7.79 -6.18 0.65
C GLN A 118 9.30 -6.33 0.89
N GLU A 119 9.94 -7.19 0.10
CA GLU A 119 11.37 -7.49 0.22
C GLU A 119 12.24 -6.39 -0.42
N TRP A 120 11.95 -5.12 -0.13
CA TRP A 120 12.70 -3.95 -0.60
C TRP A 120 13.50 -3.33 0.54
N PHE A 121 14.77 -3.06 0.26
CA PHE A 121 15.75 -2.53 1.19
C PHE A 121 16.34 -1.24 0.62
N ASP A 122 16.37 -0.20 1.44
CA ASP A 122 17.11 1.03 1.19
C ASP A 122 18.52 0.88 1.75
N LEU A 123 19.44 0.38 0.90
CA LEU A 123 20.79 0.01 1.31
C LEU A 123 21.77 1.15 0.99
N PRO A 124 22.78 1.40 1.85
CA PRO A 124 23.74 2.49 1.68
C PRO A 124 24.44 2.49 0.31
N SER A 125 24.71 1.30 -0.24
CA SER A 125 25.29 1.16 -1.57
C SER A 125 25.07 -0.25 -2.14
N ARG A 126 25.28 -0.38 -3.45
CA ARG A 126 25.34 -1.68 -4.13
C ARG A 126 26.46 -2.57 -3.59
N THR A 127 27.63 -2.00 -3.30
CA THR A 127 28.79 -2.76 -2.80
C THR A 127 28.51 -3.34 -1.43
N PHE A 128 27.90 -2.56 -0.54
CA PHE A 128 27.46 -3.02 0.79
C PHE A 128 26.50 -4.21 0.68
N ALA A 129 25.52 -4.14 -0.22
CA ALA A 129 24.57 -5.23 -0.43
C ALA A 129 25.26 -6.53 -0.86
N ILE A 130 26.17 -6.44 -1.84
CA ILE A 130 26.90 -7.59 -2.39
C ILE A 130 27.85 -8.18 -1.33
N ASP A 131 28.56 -7.35 -0.58
CA ASP A 131 29.51 -7.80 0.43
C ASP A 131 28.79 -8.49 1.60
N MET A 132 27.63 -7.96 2.02
CA MET A 132 26.80 -8.61 3.03
C MET A 132 26.29 -9.98 2.54
N MET A 133 25.78 -10.04 1.31
CA MET A 133 25.33 -11.29 0.71
C MET A 133 26.44 -12.34 0.67
N LYS A 134 27.65 -11.96 0.24
CA LYS A 134 28.82 -12.85 0.21
C LYS A 134 29.15 -13.37 1.61
N ARG A 135 29.30 -12.49 2.59
CA ARG A 135 29.66 -12.88 3.96
C ARG A 135 28.66 -13.83 4.59
N VAL A 136 27.36 -13.62 4.37
CA VAL A 136 26.32 -14.51 4.90
C VAL A 136 26.29 -15.85 4.17
N ILE A 137 26.48 -15.85 2.84
CA ILE A 137 26.59 -17.08 2.06
C ILE A 137 27.81 -17.87 2.53
N ASP A 138 28.99 -17.25 2.60
CA ASP A 138 30.22 -17.90 3.03
C ASP A 138 30.11 -18.44 4.45
N LEU A 139 29.52 -17.67 5.38
CA LEU A 139 29.28 -18.11 6.76
C LEU A 139 28.36 -19.34 6.79
N LEU A 140 27.21 -19.26 6.12
CA LEU A 140 26.25 -20.36 6.15
C LEU A 140 26.81 -21.58 5.43
N ASP A 141 27.35 -21.43 4.23
CA ASP A 141 27.84 -22.56 3.44
C ASP A 141 29.06 -23.24 4.11
N THR A 142 29.90 -22.49 4.84
CA THR A 142 31.03 -23.07 5.59
C THR A 142 30.58 -23.79 6.86
N HIS A 143 29.54 -23.29 7.54
CA HIS A 143 29.15 -23.78 8.85
C HIS A 143 27.84 -24.56 8.87
N ILE A 144 27.14 -24.75 7.76
CA ILE A 144 25.82 -25.41 7.74
C ILE A 144 25.88 -26.84 8.30
N ASP A 145 27.00 -27.54 8.08
CA ASP A 145 27.23 -28.90 8.56
C ASP A 145 27.85 -28.97 9.97
N THR A 146 28.34 -27.84 10.49
CA THR A 146 29.01 -27.75 11.81
C THR A 146 28.30 -26.76 12.75
N ILE A 147 27.10 -26.30 12.38
CA ILE A 147 26.42 -25.20 13.09
C ILE A 147 26.09 -25.64 14.53
N ASP A 148 25.71 -26.90 14.71
CA ASP A 148 25.38 -27.46 16.03
C ASP A 148 26.59 -27.46 16.97
N THR A 149 27.77 -27.83 16.47
CA THR A 149 29.03 -27.82 17.25
C THR A 149 29.58 -26.39 17.46
N THR A 150 29.37 -25.50 16.49
CA THR A 150 29.80 -24.10 16.56
C THR A 150 28.94 -23.28 17.53
N PHE A 151 27.64 -23.53 17.61
CA PHE A 151 26.76 -22.90 18.60
C PHE A 151 27.08 -23.39 20.01
N LEU A 152 27.37 -24.69 20.20
CA LEU A 152 27.73 -25.23 21.51
C LEU A 152 29.03 -24.62 22.05
N SER A 153 30.06 -24.45 21.22
CA SER A 153 31.33 -23.84 21.64
C SER A 153 31.20 -22.35 22.00
N LEU A 154 30.28 -21.61 21.37
CA LEU A 154 29.96 -20.23 21.74
C LEU A 154 29.27 -20.13 23.12
N PHE A 155 28.47 -21.13 23.51
CA PHE A 155 27.81 -21.16 24.82
C PHE A 155 28.72 -21.66 25.96
N ASP A 156 29.70 -22.52 25.66
CA ASP A 156 30.67 -22.97 26.66
C ASP A 156 31.62 -21.85 27.10
N GLY A 157 31.93 -20.89 26.21
CA GLY A 157 32.73 -19.70 26.55
C GLY A 157 32.04 -18.72 27.52
N VAL A 158 30.72 -18.83 27.72
CA VAL A 158 29.95 -17.97 28.64
C VAL A 158 29.79 -18.61 30.03
N ARG A 159 30.08 -19.91 30.18
CA ARG A 159 29.90 -20.64 31.44
C ARG A 159 31.17 -20.77 32.28
N SER A 160 32.32 -20.30 31.81
CA SER A 160 33.60 -20.43 32.53
C SER A 160 33.99 -19.22 33.39
N GLU A 161 33.05 -18.35 33.78
CA GLU A 161 33.30 -17.33 34.80
C GLU A 161 32.38 -17.56 36.00
N THR A 162 32.79 -18.47 36.88
CA THR A 162 32.46 -18.38 38.31
C THR A 162 33.68 -17.91 39.09
N PRO A 163 33.51 -17.03 40.10
CA PRO A 163 34.58 -16.24 40.67
C PRO A 163 35.31 -17.01 41.77
N SER A 164 36.60 -17.29 41.57
CA SER A 164 37.45 -17.70 42.67
C SER A 164 38.92 -17.34 42.41
N SER A 165 39.37 -16.31 43.13
CA SER A 165 40.72 -16.11 43.72
C SER A 165 41.40 -14.79 43.34
N PRO A 166 42.20 -14.22 44.27
CA PRO A 166 42.48 -12.78 44.33
C PRO A 166 43.61 -12.32 43.40
N LEU A 167 43.46 -11.08 42.92
CA LEU A 167 44.42 -10.35 42.07
C LEU A 167 45.83 -10.29 42.69
N PRO A 168 46.90 -10.52 41.90
CA PRO A 168 48.23 -10.01 42.20
C PRO A 168 48.33 -8.54 41.78
N GLN A 169 48.87 -7.71 42.68
CA GLN A 169 49.27 -6.33 42.41
C GLN A 169 50.56 -6.28 41.58
N ALA A 170 50.59 -5.45 40.53
CA ALA A 170 51.76 -4.72 39.99
C ALA A 170 51.21 -3.65 39.01
N LYS A 171 51.21 -2.35 39.35
CA LYS A 171 52.28 -1.37 39.07
C LYS A 171 52.86 -1.49 37.66
N ASP A 172 52.43 -0.62 36.74
CA ASP A 172 53.36 0.35 36.14
C ASP A 172 52.65 1.49 35.38
N ASP A 173 53.28 2.65 35.47
CA ASP A 173 52.84 3.96 35.01
C ASP A 173 53.05 4.17 33.49
N THR A 174 52.03 4.64 32.76
CA THR A 174 52.21 5.55 31.62
C THR A 174 50.88 6.22 31.22
N PRO A 175 50.81 7.55 31.04
CA PRO A 175 49.57 8.24 30.74
C PRO A 175 49.27 8.22 29.24
N SER A 176 48.20 7.54 28.84
CA SER A 176 47.60 7.68 27.51
C SER A 176 46.55 8.80 27.49
N PRO A 177 46.33 9.49 26.36
CA PRO A 177 45.50 10.69 26.29
C PRO A 177 44.02 10.38 26.55
N PRO A 178 43.21 11.35 27.05
CA PRO A 178 41.82 11.08 27.39
C PRO A 178 41.01 10.76 26.14
N LEU A 179 40.53 9.52 26.06
CA LEU A 179 39.41 9.14 25.21
C LEU A 179 38.18 9.92 25.70
N ILE A 180 37.68 10.81 24.84
CA ILE A 180 36.39 11.48 25.01
C ILE A 180 35.31 10.38 25.03
N PRO A 181 34.53 10.23 26.11
CA PRO A 181 33.40 9.32 26.12
C PRO A 181 32.24 10.01 25.40
N ILE A 182 32.03 9.70 24.11
CA ILE A 182 30.75 9.94 23.45
C ILE A 182 29.95 8.64 23.54
N TYR A 183 29.42 8.40 24.73
CA TYR A 183 28.22 7.61 24.92
C TYR A 183 27.39 8.39 25.92
N GLU A 184 26.57 9.32 25.41
CA GLU A 184 25.35 9.67 26.12
C GLU A 184 24.53 8.39 26.19
N HIS A 185 24.49 7.79 27.38
CA HIS A 185 23.46 6.83 27.73
C HIS A 185 22.12 7.57 27.61
N GLU A 186 21.51 7.50 26.42
CA GLU A 186 20.07 7.61 26.32
C GLU A 186 19.52 6.52 27.26
N LYS A 187 18.89 6.94 28.35
CA LYS A 187 18.18 6.03 29.25
C LYS A 187 17.15 5.31 28.38
N GLU A 188 17.36 4.03 28.12
CA GLU A 188 16.29 3.10 27.74
C GLU A 188 15.27 3.16 28.87
N ILE A 189 14.22 3.97 28.70
CA ILE A 189 13.05 3.91 29.56
C ILE A 189 12.42 2.56 29.26
N ALA A 190 12.58 1.63 30.19
CA ALA A 190 11.97 0.31 30.14
C ALA A 190 10.47 0.45 29.88
N CYS A 191 10.05 0.12 28.65
CA CYS A 191 8.65 -0.08 28.37
C CYS A 191 8.18 -1.30 29.19
N PRO A 192 7.03 -1.23 29.88
CA PRO A 192 6.46 -2.40 30.54
C PRO A 192 6.39 -3.56 29.54
N LEU A 193 6.94 -4.72 29.92
CA LEU A 193 6.80 -5.95 29.15
C LEU A 193 5.31 -6.18 28.86
N PRO A 194 4.89 -6.26 27.59
CA PRO A 194 3.48 -6.39 27.27
C PRO A 194 2.93 -7.74 27.74
N PRO A 195 1.67 -7.80 28.20
CA PRO A 195 1.03 -9.05 28.56
C PRO A 195 0.98 -10.01 27.35
N PRO A 196 0.93 -11.33 27.59
CA PRO A 196 0.86 -12.32 26.53
C PRO A 196 -0.35 -12.07 25.62
N LEU A 197 -0.11 -12.13 24.30
CA LEU A 197 -1.12 -11.96 23.26
C LEU A 197 -2.30 -12.91 23.53
N SER A 198 -3.48 -12.34 23.76
CA SER A 198 -4.71 -13.12 23.91
C SER A 198 -5.07 -13.79 22.57
N PRO A 199 -5.66 -15.00 22.59
CA PRO A 199 -6.07 -15.68 21.37
C PRO A 199 -7.09 -14.81 20.61
N PRO A 200 -7.05 -14.80 19.26
CA PRO A 200 -7.96 -14.01 18.46
C PRO A 200 -9.42 -14.42 18.76
N PRO A 201 -10.34 -13.46 18.86
CA PRO A 201 -11.74 -13.76 19.19
C PRO A 201 -12.36 -14.71 18.15
N PRO A 202 -13.37 -15.51 18.55
CA PRO A 202 -14.05 -16.42 17.66
C PRO A 202 -14.60 -15.67 16.44
N ARG A 203 -14.19 -16.11 15.24
CA ARG A 203 -14.62 -15.48 13.99
C ARG A 203 -16.10 -15.77 13.76
N VAL A 204 -16.92 -14.72 13.69
CA VAL A 204 -18.30 -14.81 13.18
C VAL A 204 -18.31 -15.47 11.81
N ASN A 205 -19.33 -16.30 11.55
CA ASN A 205 -19.47 -16.96 10.25
C ASN A 205 -19.74 -15.89 9.17
N PRO A 206 -18.88 -15.74 8.16
CA PRO A 206 -19.05 -14.69 7.15
C PRO A 206 -20.29 -14.88 6.26
N TYR A 207 -20.89 -16.07 6.25
CA TYR A 207 -22.12 -16.37 5.51
C TYR A 207 -23.41 -16.11 6.30
N ASP A 208 -23.30 -15.77 7.59
CA ASP A 208 -24.46 -15.45 8.43
C ASP A 208 -24.91 -14.00 8.20
N PHE A 209 -25.61 -13.80 7.08
CA PHE A 209 -26.05 -12.47 6.66
C PHE A 209 -27.21 -11.94 7.50
N ASP A 210 -28.00 -12.82 8.11
CA ASP A 210 -29.06 -12.41 9.02
C ASP A 210 -28.47 -11.84 10.31
N LEU A 211 -27.45 -12.48 10.88
CA LEU A 211 -26.71 -11.96 12.04
C LEU A 211 -26.04 -10.62 11.73
N PHE A 212 -25.40 -10.49 10.55
CA PHE A 212 -24.83 -9.22 10.10
C PHE A 212 -25.87 -8.09 10.05
N VAL A 213 -27.05 -8.35 9.50
CA VAL A 213 -28.12 -7.35 9.43
C VAL A 213 -28.62 -6.99 10.82
N GLN A 214 -28.78 -7.96 11.71
CA GLN A 214 -29.23 -7.73 13.09
C GLN A 214 -28.24 -6.86 13.89
N GLU A 215 -26.95 -7.16 13.80
CA GLU A 215 -25.92 -6.47 14.58
C GLU A 215 -25.60 -5.10 13.99
N CYS A 216 -25.36 -5.02 12.67
CA CYS A 216 -24.78 -3.83 12.04
C CYS A 216 -25.80 -2.92 11.34
N CYS A 217 -27.08 -3.30 11.23
CA CYS A 217 -28.07 -2.53 10.48
C CYS A 217 -29.33 -2.21 11.30
N ASP A 218 -29.93 -1.06 10.98
CA ASP A 218 -31.29 -0.71 11.36
C ASP A 218 -32.22 -1.07 10.20
N VAL A 219 -33.23 -1.90 10.45
CA VAL A 219 -34.24 -2.29 9.46
C VAL A 219 -35.57 -1.64 9.84
N SER A 220 -36.12 -0.81 8.95
CA SER A 220 -37.39 -0.11 9.15
C SER A 220 -38.20 -0.06 7.85
N SER A 221 -39.53 0.02 7.96
CA SER A 221 -40.47 -0.07 6.86
C SER A 221 -40.55 1.18 5.98
N SER A 222 -40.14 2.36 6.45
CA SER A 222 -40.07 3.56 5.58
C SER A 222 -38.99 4.54 6.01
N ASP A 223 -38.38 5.18 5.01
CA ASP A 223 -37.40 6.28 5.04
C ASP A 223 -35.91 5.96 5.26
N LEU A 224 -35.57 4.74 5.70
CA LEU A 224 -34.16 4.35 5.77
C LEU A 224 -33.59 3.90 4.42
N TYR A 225 -32.40 4.38 4.07
CA TYR A 225 -31.62 3.88 2.96
C TYR A 225 -30.12 3.94 3.24
N ASN A 226 -29.35 3.08 2.56
CA ASN A 226 -27.89 3.12 2.59
C ASN A 226 -27.30 2.80 1.20
N LYS A 227 -26.13 3.36 0.91
CA LYS A 227 -25.41 3.10 -0.36
C LYS A 227 -25.04 1.62 -0.48
N LYS A 228 -25.31 1.02 -1.64
CA LYS A 228 -24.99 -0.41 -1.88
C LYS A 228 -23.50 -0.73 -1.68
N SER A 229 -22.63 0.21 -2.01
CA SER A 229 -21.18 0.06 -1.87
C SER A 229 -20.73 -0.08 -0.42
N GLU A 230 -21.46 0.47 0.55
CA GLU A 230 -21.05 0.51 1.95
C GLU A 230 -21.30 -0.83 2.66
N PHE A 231 -22.35 -1.57 2.29
CA PHE A 231 -22.62 -2.89 2.89
C PHE A 231 -21.47 -3.89 2.72
N LYS A 232 -20.77 -3.85 1.57
CA LYS A 232 -19.58 -4.70 1.36
C LYS A 232 -18.45 -4.37 2.33
N GLN A 233 -18.31 -3.09 2.65
CA GLN A 233 -17.23 -2.59 3.50
C GLN A 233 -17.60 -2.87 4.97
N ALA A 234 -18.85 -2.63 5.35
CA ALA A 234 -19.38 -2.98 6.66
C ALA A 234 -19.27 -4.48 6.95
N HIS A 235 -19.73 -5.33 6.03
CA HIS A 235 -19.63 -6.79 6.18
C HIS A 235 -18.18 -7.26 6.29
N ARG A 236 -17.26 -6.60 5.57
CA ARG A 236 -15.83 -6.89 5.70
C ARG A 236 -15.30 -6.55 7.09
N VAL A 237 -15.66 -5.39 7.65
CA VAL A 237 -15.24 -4.99 9.00
C VAL A 237 -15.80 -5.96 10.04
N TRP A 238 -17.10 -6.28 9.93
CA TRP A 238 -17.80 -7.20 10.83
C TRP A 238 -17.27 -8.65 10.78
N SER A 239 -17.22 -9.25 9.59
CA SER A 239 -16.83 -10.67 9.41
C SER A 239 -15.33 -10.89 9.30
N LYS A 240 -14.53 -9.82 9.16
CA LYS A 240 -13.10 -9.85 8.79
C LYS A 240 -12.82 -10.67 7.52
N CYS A 241 -13.82 -10.79 6.64
CA CYS A 241 -13.75 -11.57 5.41
C CYS A 241 -14.06 -10.69 4.20
N ALA A 242 -13.29 -10.86 3.12
CA ALA A 242 -13.49 -10.12 1.86
C ALA A 242 -13.42 -11.05 0.64
N THR A 243 -13.63 -12.34 0.83
CA THR A 243 -13.56 -13.33 -0.26
C THR A 243 -14.63 -13.06 -1.30
N ARG A 244 -14.26 -13.14 -2.58
CA ARG A 244 -15.17 -12.85 -3.70
C ARG A 244 -16.50 -13.61 -3.62
N ASN A 245 -16.48 -14.88 -3.21
CA ASN A 245 -17.68 -15.71 -3.06
C ASN A 245 -18.63 -15.14 -1.99
N VAL A 246 -18.12 -14.84 -0.79
CA VAL A 246 -18.88 -14.25 0.32
C VAL A 246 -19.53 -12.94 -0.09
N VAL A 247 -18.77 -12.06 -0.75
CA VAL A 247 -19.28 -10.75 -1.22
C VAL A 247 -20.42 -10.93 -2.24
N LEU A 248 -20.29 -11.87 -3.18
CA LEU A 248 -21.35 -12.16 -4.16
C LEU A 248 -22.61 -12.72 -3.49
N GLN A 249 -22.46 -13.58 -2.49
CA GLN A 249 -23.59 -14.13 -1.75
C GLN A 249 -24.28 -13.06 -0.89
N LEU A 250 -23.52 -12.17 -0.24
CA LEU A 250 -24.05 -11.00 0.46
C LEU A 250 -24.88 -10.12 -0.48
N GLU A 251 -24.36 -9.81 -1.68
CA GLU A 251 -25.10 -9.02 -2.67
C GLU A 251 -26.40 -9.68 -3.10
N LYS A 252 -26.38 -11.01 -3.28
CA LYS A 252 -27.57 -11.79 -3.62
C LYS A 252 -28.59 -11.75 -2.48
N TYR A 253 -28.15 -11.96 -1.25
CA TYR A 253 -28.97 -11.88 -0.05
C TYR A 253 -29.65 -10.50 0.09
N LEU A 254 -28.86 -9.42 0.02
CA LEU A 254 -29.39 -8.05 0.14
C LEU A 254 -30.38 -7.72 -0.99
N LYS A 255 -30.11 -8.17 -2.22
CA LYS A 255 -31.00 -7.94 -3.37
C LYS A 255 -32.33 -8.68 -3.24
N GLN A 256 -32.33 -9.86 -2.61
CA GLN A 256 -33.56 -10.64 -2.40
C GLN A 256 -34.44 -10.05 -1.29
N ARG A 257 -33.82 -9.44 -0.27
CA ARG A 257 -34.51 -8.96 0.94
C ARG A 257 -34.87 -7.48 0.93
N PHE A 258 -34.11 -6.65 0.21
CA PHE A 258 -34.30 -5.19 0.20
C PHE A 258 -34.55 -4.64 -1.20
N LYS A 259 -35.46 -3.67 -1.28
CA LYS A 259 -35.77 -2.99 -2.54
C LYS A 259 -34.59 -2.11 -2.96
N SER A 260 -34.23 -2.17 -4.23
CA SER A 260 -33.23 -1.28 -4.80
C SER A 260 -33.83 0.08 -5.12
N GLY A 261 -33.05 1.15 -4.91
CA GLY A 261 -33.42 2.51 -5.25
C GLY A 261 -32.24 3.31 -5.82
N ILE A 262 -32.54 4.55 -6.20
CA ILE A 262 -31.58 5.55 -6.62
C ILE A 262 -31.78 6.75 -5.70
N GLU A 263 -30.68 7.27 -5.17
CA GLU A 263 -30.65 8.52 -4.41
C GLU A 263 -29.57 9.45 -4.97
N TYR A 264 -29.76 10.75 -4.78
CA TYR A 264 -28.82 11.78 -5.20
C TYR A 264 -28.10 12.33 -3.97
N ASP A 265 -26.78 12.14 -3.94
CA ASP A 265 -25.90 12.64 -2.89
C ASP A 265 -24.91 13.62 -3.54
N ASN A 266 -24.94 14.89 -3.16
CA ASN A 266 -24.17 15.98 -3.78
C ASN A 266 -24.31 16.01 -5.32
N HIS A 267 -25.54 15.90 -5.84
CA HIS A 267 -25.87 15.79 -7.27
C HIS A 267 -25.28 14.56 -7.98
N ILE A 268 -24.75 13.59 -7.24
CA ILE A 268 -24.24 12.33 -7.77
C ILE A 268 -25.30 11.25 -7.56
N LYS A 269 -25.69 10.62 -8.67
CA LYS A 269 -26.56 9.45 -8.66
C LYS A 269 -25.86 8.27 -8.00
N ARG A 270 -26.41 7.76 -6.90
CA ARG A 270 -25.91 6.58 -6.16
C ARG A 270 -26.99 5.50 -6.07
N ASN A 271 -26.57 4.25 -6.21
CA ASN A 271 -27.46 3.10 -6.02
C ASN A 271 -27.56 2.78 -4.53
N VAL A 272 -28.79 2.60 -4.04
CA VAL A 272 -29.08 2.35 -2.61
C VAL A 272 -29.96 1.10 -2.42
N TYR A 273 -29.95 0.56 -1.21
CA TYR A 273 -31.00 -0.30 -0.70
C TYR A 273 -31.93 0.52 0.19
N ARG A 274 -33.25 0.30 0.07
CA ARG A 274 -34.30 0.96 0.88
C ARG A 274 -34.80 0.03 1.98
N GLY A 275 -35.24 0.61 3.08
CA GLY A 275 -35.72 -0.09 4.28
C GLY A 275 -34.58 -0.62 5.17
N ILE A 276 -33.34 -0.19 4.92
CA ILE A 276 -32.16 -0.61 5.68
C ILE A 276 -31.13 0.52 5.72
N ARG A 277 -30.52 0.72 6.89
CA ARG A 277 -29.41 1.64 7.12
C ARG A 277 -28.33 0.95 7.95
N LEU A 278 -27.06 1.26 7.70
CA LEU A 278 -25.97 0.82 8.57
C LEU A 278 -25.98 1.66 9.85
N LYS A 279 -25.79 1.01 11.01
CA LYS A 279 -25.56 1.71 12.28
C LYS A 279 -24.22 2.45 12.25
N GLU A 280 -24.04 3.44 13.10
CA GLU A 280 -22.73 4.06 13.26
C GLU A 280 -21.73 3.04 13.83
N LEU A 281 -20.51 3.06 13.31
CA LEU A 281 -19.44 2.21 13.82
C LEU A 281 -18.86 2.87 15.07
N THR A 282 -18.92 2.16 16.20
CA THR A 282 -18.41 2.63 17.49
C THR A 282 -17.20 1.83 17.92
N TYR A 283 -16.27 2.46 18.64
CA TYR A 283 -15.12 1.83 19.26
C TYR A 283 -15.21 1.99 20.79
N THR A 284 -14.90 0.92 21.52
CA THR A 284 -14.81 0.93 22.98
C THR A 284 -13.42 0.44 23.37
N PRO A 285 -12.66 1.18 24.20
CA PRO A 285 -11.35 0.74 24.67
C PRO A 285 -11.47 -0.54 25.50
N LYS A 286 -10.46 -1.40 25.45
CA LYS A 286 -10.43 -2.65 26.23
C LYS A 286 -9.89 -2.45 27.63
N HIS A 287 -9.05 -1.44 27.82
CA HIS A 287 -8.39 -1.17 29.09
C HIS A 287 -9.01 0.06 29.76
N ASP A 288 -9.10 -0.01 31.08
CA ASP A 288 -9.49 1.10 31.95
C ASP A 288 -8.42 1.25 33.05
N PRO A 289 -7.57 2.28 33.02
CA PRO A 289 -7.53 3.36 32.03
C PRO A 289 -7.02 2.88 30.64
N PRO A 290 -7.39 3.58 29.55
CA PRO A 290 -6.99 3.20 28.19
C PRO A 290 -5.47 3.26 28.02
N LEU A 291 -4.92 2.32 27.24
CA LEU A 291 -3.53 2.39 26.81
C LEU A 291 -3.32 3.60 25.88
N ASP A 292 -2.09 4.07 25.74
CA ASP A 292 -1.82 5.30 24.98
C ASP A 292 -2.27 5.25 23.50
N TYR A 293 -2.16 4.08 22.84
CA TYR A 293 -2.68 3.89 21.49
C TYR A 293 -4.23 3.86 21.45
N GLU A 294 -4.88 3.40 22.52
CA GLU A 294 -6.35 3.43 22.64
C GLU A 294 -6.82 4.88 22.88
N ALA A 295 -6.12 5.62 23.73
CA ALA A 295 -6.36 7.06 23.94
C ALA A 295 -6.20 7.84 22.63
N PHE A 296 -5.12 7.57 21.88
CA PHE A 296 -4.91 8.15 20.56
C PHE A 296 -6.04 7.82 19.58
N VAL A 297 -6.51 6.57 19.56
CA VAL A 297 -7.63 6.14 18.71
C VAL A 297 -8.91 6.89 19.06
N ILE A 298 -9.20 7.09 20.35
CA ILE A 298 -10.40 7.79 20.82
C ILE A 298 -10.33 9.28 20.49
N GLU A 299 -9.18 9.92 20.69
CA GLU A 299 -9.02 11.37 20.55
C GLU A 299 -8.87 11.82 19.10
N THR A 300 -8.13 11.06 18.30
CA THR A 300 -7.67 11.53 16.97
C THR A 300 -8.37 10.83 15.81
N CYS A 301 -8.87 9.60 15.99
CA CYS A 301 -9.44 8.84 14.88
C CYS A 301 -10.96 9.01 14.75
N ARG A 302 -11.47 8.73 13.55
CA ARG A 302 -12.90 8.64 13.24
C ARG A 302 -13.27 7.25 12.76
N PHE A 303 -14.42 6.79 13.22
CA PHE A 303 -14.93 5.46 12.89
C PHE A 303 -15.95 5.54 11.77
N GLY A 304 -15.89 4.57 10.88
CA GLY A 304 -16.83 4.48 9.77
C GLY A 304 -16.55 3.25 8.94
N TRP A 305 -17.60 2.58 8.47
CA TRP A 305 -17.49 1.31 7.74
C TRP A 305 -16.61 1.38 6.47
N HIS A 306 -16.45 2.58 5.92
CA HIS A 306 -15.68 2.85 4.72
C HIS A 306 -14.35 3.56 4.99
N HIS A 307 -14.11 3.97 6.24
CA HIS A 307 -12.87 4.60 6.65
C HIS A 307 -11.74 3.58 6.66
N ARG A 308 -10.55 4.03 6.33
CA ARG A 308 -9.35 3.21 6.33
C ARG A 308 -8.12 4.06 6.61
N ILE A 309 -7.11 3.44 7.19
CA ILE A 309 -5.82 4.07 7.45
C ILE A 309 -4.70 3.06 7.26
N SER A 310 -3.59 3.51 6.67
CA SER A 310 -2.38 2.69 6.55
C SER A 310 -1.63 2.63 7.88
N TYR A 311 -0.91 1.54 8.13
CA TYR A 311 -0.08 1.48 9.34
C TYR A 311 1.03 2.52 9.34
N VAL A 312 1.53 2.90 8.16
CA VAL A 312 2.54 3.98 8.03
C VAL A 312 1.96 5.29 8.54
N ASP A 313 0.79 5.66 8.03
CA ASP A 313 0.06 6.87 8.41
C ASP A 313 -0.32 6.87 9.90
N PHE A 314 -0.84 5.73 10.38
CA PHE A 314 -1.24 5.57 11.78
C PHE A 314 -0.04 5.78 12.71
N PHE A 315 1.08 5.11 12.45
CA PHE A 315 2.26 5.19 13.31
C PHE A 315 2.93 6.56 13.27
N LYS A 316 3.00 7.20 12.10
CA LYS A 316 3.51 8.56 11.95
C LYS A 316 2.70 9.52 12.83
N LYS A 317 1.37 9.46 12.73
CA LYS A 317 0.46 10.32 13.51
C LYS A 317 0.45 9.99 14.99
N PHE A 318 0.56 8.72 15.35
CA PHE A 318 0.67 8.29 16.75
C PHE A 318 1.93 8.87 17.42
N VAL A 319 3.09 8.80 16.74
CA VAL A 319 4.34 9.39 17.25
C VAL A 319 4.25 10.90 17.36
N GLU A 320 3.68 11.57 16.35
CA GLU A 320 3.43 13.02 16.38
C GLU A 320 2.55 13.41 17.58
N TRP A 321 1.44 12.72 17.80
CA TRP A 321 0.54 12.95 18.93
C TRP A 321 1.21 12.66 20.28
N LYS A 322 2.00 11.58 20.39
CA LYS A 322 2.69 11.24 21.63
C LYS A 322 3.72 12.30 22.00
N ASN A 323 4.52 12.76 21.03
CA ASN A 323 5.50 13.82 21.24
C ASN A 323 4.89 15.19 21.58
N GLN A 324 3.65 15.45 21.15
CA GLN A 324 2.94 16.68 21.51
C GLN A 324 2.42 16.66 22.94
N ASN A 325 2.01 15.49 23.43
CA ASN A 325 1.46 15.33 24.77
C ASN A 325 2.52 15.04 25.84
N ASP A 326 3.68 14.51 25.47
CA ASP A 326 4.77 14.15 26.36
C ASP A 326 5.99 15.05 26.11
N VAL A 327 6.15 16.10 26.91
CA VAL A 327 7.15 17.18 26.71
C VAL A 327 8.57 16.74 27.09
N THR A 328 8.73 15.59 27.74
CA THR A 328 9.97 15.21 28.44
C THR A 328 10.95 14.31 27.66
N SER A 329 10.57 13.73 26.51
CA SER A 329 11.53 13.06 25.61
C SER A 329 10.94 12.84 24.21
N SER A 330 11.79 12.79 23.18
CA SER A 330 11.38 12.36 21.85
C SER A 330 11.02 10.87 21.89
N PHE A 331 9.73 10.57 21.85
CA PHE A 331 9.21 9.20 21.81
C PHE A 331 9.65 8.51 20.51
N CYS A 332 10.30 7.36 20.65
CA CYS A 332 10.68 6.49 19.55
C CYS A 332 9.85 5.21 19.56
N LEU A 333 9.09 4.99 18.49
CA LEU A 333 8.19 3.85 18.38
C LEU A 333 8.94 2.57 17.98
N THR A 334 9.08 1.65 18.93
CA THR A 334 9.77 0.36 18.76
C THR A 334 8.97 -0.65 17.92
N LEU A 335 9.67 -1.63 17.33
CA LEU A 335 9.04 -2.67 16.51
C LEU A 335 8.11 -3.59 17.32
N SER A 336 8.50 -3.94 18.55
CA SER A 336 7.67 -4.74 19.45
C SER A 336 6.34 -4.03 19.70
N TYR A 337 6.37 -2.72 19.93
CA TYR A 337 5.16 -1.97 20.19
C TYR A 337 4.28 -1.79 18.96
N LYS A 338 4.87 -1.59 17.76
CA LYS A 338 4.13 -1.62 16.49
C LYS A 338 3.32 -2.90 16.31
N LYS A 339 3.88 -4.07 16.67
CA LYS A 339 3.19 -5.36 16.58
C LYS A 339 2.03 -5.47 17.57
N VAL A 340 2.19 -4.96 18.79
CA VAL A 340 1.12 -4.92 19.80
C VAL A 340 -0.04 -4.07 19.31
N ILE A 341 0.24 -2.85 18.83
CA ILE A 341 -0.78 -1.94 18.28
C ILE A 341 -1.47 -2.58 17.07
N GLN A 342 -0.71 -3.16 16.12
CA GLN A 342 -1.28 -3.86 14.97
C GLN A 342 -2.24 -4.97 15.40
N HIS A 343 -1.81 -5.84 16.32
CA HIS A 343 -2.64 -6.94 16.77
C HIS A 343 -3.92 -6.43 17.47
N ALA A 344 -3.81 -5.39 18.30
CA ALA A 344 -4.96 -4.77 18.95
C ALA A 344 -5.95 -4.19 17.92
N LEU A 345 -5.45 -3.46 16.93
CA LEU A 345 -6.28 -2.90 15.85
C LEU A 345 -6.92 -3.98 14.99
N GLU A 346 -6.22 -5.06 14.64
CA GLU A 346 -6.76 -6.17 13.84
C GLU A 346 -7.76 -7.05 14.62
N ASN A 347 -7.73 -6.97 15.95
CA ASN A 347 -8.73 -7.60 16.80
C ASN A 347 -10.06 -6.82 16.80
N GLU A 348 -10.05 -5.51 16.60
CA GLU A 348 -11.26 -4.68 16.55
C GLU A 348 -11.73 -4.38 15.12
N PHE A 349 -10.78 -4.22 14.20
CA PHE A 349 -11.00 -3.76 12.84
C PHE A 349 -10.57 -4.82 11.82
N ALA A 350 -10.95 -4.62 10.55
CA ALA A 350 -10.56 -5.55 9.49
C ALA A 350 -9.24 -5.13 8.83
N ALA A 351 -8.25 -6.02 8.88
CA ALA A 351 -6.99 -5.82 8.17
C ALA A 351 -7.17 -5.81 6.63
N GLY A 352 -6.25 -5.14 5.95
CA GLY A 352 -5.91 -5.45 4.57
C GLY A 352 -5.40 -4.25 3.80
N ARG A 353 -5.55 -4.30 2.46
CA ARG A 353 -4.94 -3.30 1.59
C ARG A 353 -5.68 -1.97 1.66
N VAL A 354 -4.92 -0.89 1.76
CA VAL A 354 -5.35 0.51 1.82
C VAL A 354 -4.43 1.39 0.97
N HIS A 355 -4.77 2.66 0.78
CA HIS A 355 -3.94 3.61 0.04
C HIS A 355 -3.07 4.43 0.98
N TYR A 356 -1.93 4.91 0.48
CA TYR A 356 -1.07 5.85 1.18
C TYR A 356 -1.60 7.29 1.06
N SER A 357 -1.41 8.12 2.09
CA SER A 357 -1.92 9.50 2.09
C SER A 357 -1.15 10.46 1.18
N GLU A 358 0.15 10.23 0.96
CA GLU A 358 1.02 11.17 0.22
C GLU A 358 1.12 10.83 -1.28
N ASP A 359 0.66 9.65 -1.71
CA ASP A 359 0.68 9.22 -3.12
C ASP A 359 -0.71 8.98 -3.70
N MET A 360 -1.12 9.83 -4.65
CA MET A 360 -2.29 9.59 -5.50
C MET A 360 -2.11 8.35 -6.41
N SER A 361 -0.89 7.84 -6.51
CA SER A 361 -0.42 6.79 -7.41
C SER A 361 -0.66 5.35 -6.89
N SER A 362 -1.73 5.08 -6.13
CA SER A 362 -2.22 3.70 -5.90
C SER A 362 -1.17 2.65 -5.48
N THR A 363 -0.20 3.00 -4.65
CA THR A 363 0.64 2.01 -3.97
C THR A 363 -0.18 1.41 -2.83
N HIS A 364 -0.61 0.15 -3.00
CA HIS A 364 -1.40 -0.56 -2.00
C HIS A 364 -0.52 -0.88 -0.78
N LEU A 365 -0.75 -0.18 0.33
CA LEU A 365 -0.15 -0.47 1.64
C LEU A 365 -1.08 -1.36 2.47
N PHE A 366 -0.56 -1.86 3.59
CA PHE A 366 -1.36 -2.56 4.60
C PHE A 366 -1.81 -1.61 5.70
N GLY A 367 -3.00 -1.87 6.20
CA GLY A 367 -3.63 -1.10 7.27
C GLY A 367 -4.94 -1.74 7.69
N VAL A 368 -5.80 -0.91 8.26
CA VAL A 368 -7.08 -1.34 8.86
C VAL A 368 -8.26 -0.58 8.25
N TRP A 369 -9.40 -1.27 8.22
CA TRP A 369 -10.70 -0.79 7.74
C TRP A 369 -11.66 -0.64 8.92
N GLY A 370 -12.46 0.42 8.94
CA GLY A 370 -13.35 0.78 10.04
C GLY A 370 -12.88 2.01 10.82
N ILE A 371 -11.63 2.44 10.60
CA ILE A 371 -11.00 3.58 11.28
C ILE A 371 -10.21 4.39 10.27
N GLY A 372 -10.26 5.72 10.40
CA GLY A 372 -9.54 6.65 9.54
C GLY A 372 -9.27 7.96 10.25
N MET A 373 -8.60 8.88 9.54
CA MET A 373 -8.36 10.24 10.01
C MET A 373 -8.63 11.23 8.88
N ASP A 374 -9.04 12.44 9.24
CA ASP A 374 -9.52 13.45 8.29
C ASP A 374 -8.41 13.88 7.31
N PHE A 375 -7.15 13.93 7.78
CA PHE A 375 -6.00 14.42 7.00
C PHE A 375 -5.77 13.65 5.69
N ASN A 376 -6.17 12.38 5.61
CA ASN A 376 -6.02 11.55 4.42
C ASN A 376 -7.35 11.20 3.76
N ASN A 377 -8.40 12.00 4.01
CA ASN A 377 -9.76 11.73 3.55
C ASN A 377 -10.23 10.32 3.97
N TYR A 378 -9.86 9.90 5.18
CA TYR A 378 -10.13 8.56 5.71
C TYR A 378 -9.61 7.44 4.80
N GLY A 379 -8.51 7.70 4.11
CA GLY A 379 -7.88 6.87 3.10
C GLY A 379 -8.71 6.66 1.83
N LEU A 380 -9.89 7.29 1.69
CA LEU A 380 -10.71 7.22 0.49
C LEU A 380 -9.96 7.91 -0.64
N LYS A 381 -9.90 7.23 -1.80
CA LYS A 381 -9.35 7.86 -3.00
C LYS A 381 -10.21 9.09 -3.26
N GLN A 382 -9.63 10.29 -3.17
CA GLN A 382 -10.33 11.48 -3.63
C GLN A 382 -10.79 11.18 -5.05
N GLU A 383 -12.10 11.26 -5.28
CA GLU A 383 -12.66 11.07 -6.61
C GLU A 383 -12.19 12.26 -7.47
N ILE A 384 -10.92 12.27 -7.92
CA ILE A 384 -10.48 13.06 -9.06
C ILE A 384 -11.13 12.39 -10.26
N ARG A 385 -12.44 12.59 -10.41
CA ARG A 385 -13.08 12.29 -11.68
C ARG A 385 -12.51 13.32 -12.64
N ASN A 386 -11.98 12.85 -13.76
CA ASN A 386 -11.73 13.68 -14.94
C ASN A 386 -13.07 14.14 -15.55
N CYS A 387 -13.96 14.70 -14.73
CA CYS A 387 -15.13 15.41 -15.19
C CYS A 387 -14.61 16.76 -15.66
N LYS A 388 -14.57 16.96 -16.97
CA LYS A 388 -14.28 18.28 -17.54
C LYS A 388 -15.27 19.28 -16.96
N LYS A 389 -14.78 20.38 -16.39
CA LYS A 389 -15.66 21.47 -15.98
C LYS A 389 -16.39 22.00 -17.20
N LEU A 390 -17.52 22.62 -16.95
CA LEU A 390 -18.42 23.11 -17.99
C LEU A 390 -18.69 24.59 -17.73
N TYR A 391 -18.34 25.42 -18.71
CA TYR A 391 -18.59 26.85 -18.70
C TYR A 391 -19.92 27.14 -19.37
N GLN A 392 -20.72 27.96 -18.70
CA GLN A 392 -21.81 28.68 -19.33
C GLN A 392 -21.28 30.05 -19.75
N CYS A 393 -21.24 30.29 -21.06
CA CYS A 393 -20.79 31.54 -21.64
C CYS A 393 -21.98 32.28 -22.24
N ALA A 394 -22.03 33.61 -22.10
CA ALA A 394 -22.87 34.44 -22.95
C ALA A 394 -22.41 34.35 -24.42
N LEU A 395 -23.24 34.83 -25.34
CA LEU A 395 -22.96 34.78 -26.78
C LEU A 395 -21.70 35.56 -27.18
N ASP A 396 -21.33 36.57 -26.40
CA ASP A 396 -20.12 37.38 -26.55
C ASP A 396 -18.84 36.66 -26.05
N GLY A 397 -18.99 35.48 -25.42
CA GLY A 397 -17.90 34.70 -24.86
C GLY A 397 -17.64 34.94 -23.37
N THR A 398 -18.36 35.86 -22.73
CA THR A 398 -18.20 36.14 -21.29
C THR A 398 -18.68 34.95 -20.46
N VAL A 399 -17.86 34.48 -19.51
CA VAL A 399 -18.24 33.37 -18.62
C VAL A 399 -19.27 33.86 -17.61
N ILE A 400 -20.47 33.28 -17.66
CA ILE A 400 -21.57 33.53 -16.73
C ILE A 400 -21.40 32.67 -15.47
N GLN A 401 -21.16 31.37 -15.67
CA GLN A 401 -21.10 30.40 -14.59
C GLN A 401 -20.18 29.24 -14.96
N ILE A 402 -19.56 28.65 -13.94
CA ILE A 402 -18.70 27.46 -14.07
C ILE A 402 -19.36 26.33 -13.27
N PHE A 403 -19.51 25.17 -13.90
CA PHE A 403 -20.00 23.96 -13.28
C PHE A 403 -18.87 22.94 -13.17
N ASP A 404 -18.76 22.28 -12.03
CA ASP A 404 -17.74 21.23 -11.82
C ASP A 404 -17.92 20.02 -12.74
N SER A 405 -19.13 19.81 -13.28
CA SER A 405 -19.39 18.80 -14.30
C SER A 405 -20.68 19.06 -15.07
N ALA A 406 -20.83 18.37 -16.22
CA ALA A 406 -22.08 18.34 -16.97
C ALA A 406 -23.28 17.80 -16.16
N SER A 407 -23.05 16.93 -15.17
CA SER A 407 -24.09 16.41 -14.27
C SER A 407 -24.62 17.50 -13.33
N VAL A 408 -23.72 18.33 -12.79
CA VAL A 408 -24.11 19.48 -11.96
C VAL A 408 -24.88 20.49 -12.81
N ALA A 409 -24.37 20.82 -14.00
CA ALA A 409 -25.05 21.71 -14.94
C ALA A 409 -26.45 21.18 -15.34
N SER A 410 -26.57 19.88 -15.57
CA SER A 410 -27.84 19.20 -15.87
C SER A 410 -28.87 19.38 -14.75
N HIS A 411 -28.43 19.28 -13.50
CA HIS A 411 -29.30 19.47 -12.35
C HIS A 411 -29.69 20.94 -12.17
N VAL A 412 -28.72 21.87 -12.21
CA VAL A 412 -28.96 23.31 -12.00
C VAL A 412 -29.83 23.90 -13.12
N LEU A 413 -29.56 23.52 -14.37
CA LEU A 413 -30.33 23.99 -15.53
C LEU A 413 -31.61 23.18 -15.78
N ASN A 414 -31.90 22.18 -14.94
CA ASN A 414 -33.03 21.26 -15.03
C ASN A 414 -33.23 20.69 -16.46
N ARG A 415 -32.15 20.16 -17.02
CA ARG A 415 -32.12 19.60 -18.38
C ARG A 415 -31.51 18.21 -18.38
N PRO A 416 -31.88 17.32 -19.32
CA PRO A 416 -31.25 16.02 -19.44
C PRO A 416 -29.74 16.14 -19.65
N LEU A 417 -28.97 15.29 -18.97
CA LEU A 417 -27.51 15.24 -19.08
C LEU A 417 -27.05 15.05 -20.53
N SER A 418 -27.76 14.24 -21.30
CA SER A 418 -27.50 14.04 -22.74
C SER A 418 -27.61 15.35 -23.53
N SER A 419 -28.61 16.17 -23.25
CA SER A 419 -28.80 17.47 -23.89
C SER A 419 -27.66 18.44 -23.55
N ILE A 420 -27.28 18.53 -22.26
CA ILE A 420 -26.17 19.38 -21.80
C ILE A 420 -24.86 18.96 -22.45
N SER A 421 -24.59 17.65 -22.46
CA SER A 421 -23.35 17.11 -23.01
C SER A 421 -23.23 17.33 -24.52
N THR A 422 -24.34 17.17 -25.25
CA THR A 422 -24.41 17.47 -26.69
C THR A 422 -24.19 18.96 -26.95
N ALA A 423 -24.88 19.85 -26.23
CA ALA A 423 -24.71 21.28 -26.43
C ALA A 423 -23.29 21.76 -26.12
N ALA A 424 -22.68 21.22 -25.07
CA ALA A 424 -21.29 21.51 -24.70
C ALA A 424 -20.26 20.99 -25.72
N ARG A 425 -20.59 19.91 -26.43
CA ARG A 425 -19.72 19.32 -27.47
C ARG A 425 -19.80 20.07 -28.80
N PHE A 426 -20.99 20.55 -29.15
CA PHE A 426 -21.25 21.23 -30.43
C PHE A 426 -21.38 22.75 -30.30
N ASN A 427 -21.08 23.32 -29.13
CA ASN A 427 -21.22 24.74 -28.82
C ASN A 427 -22.59 25.30 -29.23
N THR A 428 -23.65 24.51 -29.04
CA THR A 428 -25.00 24.89 -29.45
C THR A 428 -25.52 26.01 -28.54
N SER A 429 -26.03 27.09 -29.14
CA SER A 429 -26.68 28.15 -28.37
C SER A 429 -28.01 27.66 -27.81
N TYR A 430 -28.22 27.88 -26.52
CA TYR A 430 -29.53 27.68 -25.91
C TYR A 430 -30.33 28.96 -26.03
N LYS A 431 -31.42 28.90 -26.80
CA LYS A 431 -32.40 30.00 -26.97
C LYS A 431 -31.77 31.36 -27.34
N ASN A 432 -30.58 31.38 -27.95
CA ASN A 432 -29.78 32.59 -28.19
C ASN A 432 -29.43 33.40 -26.93
N GLU A 433 -29.34 32.77 -25.76
CA GLU A 433 -28.96 33.44 -24.51
C GLU A 433 -27.54 33.07 -24.08
N TYR A 434 -27.19 31.78 -24.17
CA TYR A 434 -25.89 31.28 -23.71
C TYR A 434 -25.43 30.04 -24.47
N ILE A 435 -24.14 29.73 -24.37
CA ILE A 435 -23.47 28.55 -24.93
C ILE A 435 -22.84 27.79 -23.77
N LEU A 436 -22.87 26.46 -23.83
CA LEU A 436 -22.13 25.60 -22.92
C LEU A 436 -20.83 25.14 -23.58
N LYS A 437 -19.72 25.10 -22.84
CA LYS A 437 -18.42 24.65 -23.33
C LYS A 437 -17.70 23.82 -22.27
N TYR A 438 -17.00 22.76 -22.68
CA TYR A 438 -16.09 22.07 -21.78
C TYR A 438 -14.80 22.87 -21.57
N GLU A 439 -14.24 22.80 -20.36
CA GLU A 439 -12.87 23.22 -20.09
C GLU A 439 -11.91 22.46 -21.01
N THR A 440 -11.15 23.23 -21.79
CA THR A 440 -10.15 22.73 -22.74
C THR A 440 -8.86 22.37 -22.03
#